data_AF-A0A7H4N2K5-F1
#
_entry.id   AF-A0A7H4N2K5-F1
#
_cell.length_a   1.000
_cell.length_b   1.000
_cell.length_c   1.000
_cell.angle_alpha   90.00
_cell.angle_beta   90.00
_cell.angle_gamma   90.00
#
_symmetry.space_group_name_H-M   'P 1'
#
loop_
_entity.id
_entity.type
_entity.pdbx_description
1 polymer ?
#
loop_
_entity_poly.entity_id
_entity_poly.type
_entity_poly.pdbx_seq_one_letter_code
_entity_poly.pdbx_strand_id
1 'polypeptide(L)'
;MFKGFNDNCVLVHGSFTLRSMLKDPRSDQLLAMVGPGMMLWAPREYELFRLAESGQEEELLWHYLRRAPVAEAFLWRRWLYLLWDEVG
;
A
#
# COMPACT_ATOMS: atom_id res chain seq x y z
N MET A 1 6.05 17.79 -5.47
CA MET A 1 5.76 16.56 -4.70
C MET A 1 4.38 16.57 -4.05
N PHE A 2 4.03 17.58 -3.25
CA PHE A 2 2.74 17.63 -2.53
C PHE A 2 1.77 18.74 -2.96
N LYS A 3 2.15 19.60 -3.91
CA LYS A 3 1.25 20.65 -4.43
C LYS A 3 0.00 20.01 -5.03
N GLY A 4 -1.19 20.36 -4.51
CA GLY A 4 -2.46 19.79 -4.95
C GLY A 4 -2.73 18.36 -4.45
N PHE A 5 -1.95 17.86 -3.49
CA PHE A 5 -2.22 16.58 -2.86
C PHE A 5 -3.49 16.65 -2.02
N ASN A 6 -4.46 15.79 -2.31
CA ASN A 6 -5.78 15.78 -1.67
C ASN A 6 -6.29 14.34 -1.46
N ASP A 7 -5.38 13.39 -1.27
CA ASP A 7 -5.77 12.03 -0.89
C ASP A 7 -6.18 12.04 0.59
N ASN A 8 -7.40 11.59 0.85
CA ASN A 8 -7.93 11.51 2.21
C ASN A 8 -7.08 10.56 3.07
N CYS A 9 -6.95 10.89 4.36
CA CYS A 9 -6.41 9.93 5.32
C CYS A 9 -7.40 8.77 5.48
N VAL A 10 -6.90 7.56 5.31
CA VAL A 10 -7.60 6.30 5.57
C VAL A 10 -6.85 5.54 6.66
N LEU A 11 -7.54 4.58 7.28
CA LEU A 11 -6.87 3.66 8.21
C LEU A 11 -5.97 2.73 7.40
N VAL A 12 -4.67 2.75 7.67
CA VAL A 12 -3.68 1.85 7.06
C VAL A 12 -3.31 0.71 8.02
N HIS A 13 -3.07 -0.48 7.48
CA HIS A 13 -2.65 -1.70 8.19
C HIS A 13 -1.20 -1.62 8.69
N GLY A 14 -0.32 -0.91 7.97
CA GLY A 14 1.06 -0.67 8.36
C GLY A 14 2.02 -1.84 8.10
N SER A 15 1.50 -2.98 7.65
CA SER A 15 2.26 -4.14 7.18
C SER A 15 1.52 -4.73 5.98
N PHE A 16 1.46 -3.99 4.87
CA PHE A 16 0.66 -4.34 3.70
C PHE A 16 1.51 -5.05 2.65
N THR A 17 1.65 -6.36 2.83
CA THR A 17 2.44 -7.27 1.97
C THR A 17 1.66 -8.54 1.70
N LEU A 18 2.04 -9.35 0.71
CA LEU A 18 1.37 -10.64 0.50
C LEU A 18 1.54 -11.58 1.70
N ARG A 19 2.62 -11.45 2.47
CA ARG A 19 2.85 -12.23 3.70
C ARG A 19 1.81 -11.92 4.79
N SER A 20 1.26 -10.72 4.80
CA SER A 20 0.22 -10.30 5.74
C SER A 20 -1.20 -10.70 5.31
N MET A 21 -1.36 -11.31 4.13
CA MET A 21 -2.68 -11.64 3.56
C MET A 21 -3.02 -13.11 3.75
N LEU A 22 -4.12 -13.39 4.45
CA LEU A 22 -4.68 -14.73 4.57
C LEU A 22 -5.81 -14.89 3.56
N LYS A 23 -5.66 -15.90 2.69
CA LYS A 23 -6.56 -16.18 1.58
C LYS A 23 -7.15 -17.58 1.71
N ASP A 24 -8.40 -17.74 1.33
CA ASP A 24 -8.99 -19.07 1.18
C ASP A 24 -8.40 -19.76 -0.06
N PRO A 25 -7.70 -20.90 0.09
CA PRO A 25 -7.09 -21.61 -1.03
C PRO A 25 -8.09 -22.18 -2.04
N ARG A 26 -9.38 -22.30 -1.68
CA ARG A 26 -10.41 -22.83 -2.59
C ARG A 26 -11.08 -21.74 -3.41
N SER A 27 -11.51 -20.65 -2.77
CA SER A 27 -12.27 -19.58 -3.42
C SER A 27 -11.42 -18.42 -3.94
N ASP A 28 -10.12 -18.40 -3.61
CA ASP A 28 -9.22 -17.32 -3.95
C ASP A 28 -9.57 -15.97 -3.27
N GLN A 29 -10.46 -15.97 -2.27
CA GLN A 29 -10.88 -14.76 -1.58
C GLN A 29 -9.95 -14.39 -0.42
N LEU A 30 -9.66 -13.09 -0.29
CA LEU A 30 -8.99 -12.54 0.90
C LEU A 30 -9.91 -12.69 2.12
N LEU A 31 -9.46 -13.44 3.12
CA LEU A 31 -10.20 -13.68 4.36
C LEU A 31 -9.85 -12.65 5.44
N ALA A 32 -8.57 -12.34 5.59
CA ALA A 32 -8.08 -11.41 6.59
C ALA A 32 -6.72 -10.81 6.22
N MET A 33 -6.48 -9.60 6.73
CA MET A 33 -5.14 -9.05 6.89
C MET A 33 -4.68 -9.39 8.32
N VAL A 34 -3.47 -9.90 8.47
CA VAL A 34 -2.90 -10.33 9.75
C VAL A 34 -1.53 -9.71 10.00
N GLY A 35 -1.13 -9.62 11.27
CA GLY A 35 0.15 -9.03 11.65
C GLY A 35 0.24 -7.54 11.30
N PRO A 36 -0.65 -6.70 11.85
CA PRO A 36 -0.60 -5.26 11.61
C PRO A 36 0.75 -4.69 12.06
N GLY A 37 1.25 -3.74 11.28
CA GLY A 37 2.38 -2.91 11.67
C GLY A 37 1.89 -1.75 12.53
N MET A 38 2.56 -0.60 12.38
CA MET A 38 2.03 0.65 12.94
C MET A 38 0.77 1.06 12.15
N MET A 39 -0.40 0.85 12.75
CA MET A 39 -1.66 1.32 12.19
C MET A 39 -1.84 2.81 12.49
N LEU A 40 -2.17 3.59 11.46
CA LEU A 40 -2.45 5.02 11.62
C LEU A 40 -3.44 5.52 10.57
N TRP A 41 -3.88 6.76 10.73
CA TRP A 41 -4.63 7.48 9.70
C TRP A 41 -3.63 8.21 8.80
N ALA A 42 -3.45 7.72 7.58
CA ALA A 42 -2.51 8.27 6.61
C ALA A 42 -3.11 8.24 5.20
N PRO A 43 -2.55 9.01 4.26
CA PRO A 43 -2.87 8.82 2.87
C PRO A 43 -2.53 7.38 2.45
N ARG A 44 -3.42 6.72 1.70
CA ARG A 44 -3.26 5.32 1.26
C ARG A 44 -1.94 5.04 0.54
N GLU A 45 -1.32 6.04 -0.07
CA GLU A 45 -0.01 5.91 -0.70
C GLU A 45 1.10 5.50 0.29
N TYR A 46 0.94 5.87 1.56
CA TYR A 46 1.79 5.44 2.69
C TYR A 46 1.69 3.93 2.97
N GLU A 47 0.71 3.25 2.38
CA GLU A 47 0.58 1.80 2.46
C GLU A 47 0.93 1.12 1.14
N LEU A 48 0.45 1.67 0.02
CA LEU A 48 0.63 1.10 -1.32
C LEU A 48 2.10 1.02 -1.76
N PHE A 49 2.98 1.88 -1.22
CA PHE A 49 4.40 1.87 -1.57
C PHE A 49 5.07 0.53 -1.27
N ARG A 50 4.56 -0.22 -0.27
CA ARG A 50 5.09 -1.51 0.17
C ARG A 50 4.87 -2.63 -0.85
N LEU A 51 3.89 -2.47 -1.75
CA LEU A 51 3.62 -3.43 -2.83
C LEU A 51 4.42 -3.15 -4.10
N ALA A 52 5.28 -2.14 -4.10
CA ALA A 52 5.98 -1.72 -5.30
C ALA A 52 7.23 -2.57 -5.63
N GLU A 53 7.48 -3.62 -4.85
CA GLU A 53 8.49 -4.63 -5.11
C GLU A 53 8.08 -5.56 -6.26
N SER A 54 9.05 -6.20 -6.90
CA SER A 54 8.80 -7.04 -8.08
C SER A 54 7.93 -8.27 -7.81
N GLY A 55 7.22 -8.74 -8.84
CA GLY A 55 6.46 -9.99 -8.81
C GLY A 55 4.97 -9.80 -8.51
N GLN A 56 4.40 -10.68 -7.70
CA GLN A 56 2.96 -10.68 -7.40
C GLN A 56 2.50 -9.44 -6.60
N GLU A 57 3.40 -8.82 -5.82
CA GLU A 57 3.09 -7.61 -5.06
C GLU A 57 2.85 -6.43 -6.01
N GLU A 58 3.75 -6.23 -6.99
CA GLU A 58 3.59 -5.23 -8.03
C GLU A 58 2.32 -5.48 -8.87
N GLU A 59 2.00 -6.73 -9.20
CA GLU A 59 0.76 -7.06 -9.91
C GLU A 59 -0.48 -6.62 -9.11
N LEU A 60 -0.49 -6.87 -7.79
CA LEU A 60 -1.56 -6.42 -6.89
C LEU A 60 -1.66 -4.89 -6.84
N LEU A 61 -0.53 -4.18 -6.79
CA LEU A 61 -0.48 -2.73 -6.89
C LEU A 61 -1.11 -2.24 -8.19
N TRP A 62 -0.77 -2.83 -9.33
CA TRP A 62 -1.37 -2.49 -10.63
C TRP A 62 -2.88 -2.77 -10.69
N HIS A 63 -3.35 -3.87 -10.10
CA HIS A 63 -4.78 -4.15 -9.96
C HIS A 63 -5.51 -3.11 -9.11
N TYR A 64 -4.90 -2.68 -8.01
CA TYR A 64 -5.44 -1.64 -7.15
C TYR A 64 -5.52 -0.30 -7.89
N LEU A 65 -4.43 0.14 -8.52
CA LEU A 65 -4.33 1.44 -9.19
C LEU A 65 -5.29 1.57 -10.39
N ARG A 66 -5.63 0.46 -11.05
CA ARG A 66 -6.66 0.44 -12.11
C ARG A 66 -8.06 0.78 -11.59
N ARG A 67 -8.36 0.48 -10.32
CA ARG A 67 -9.67 0.73 -9.70
C ARG A 67 -9.70 2.05 -8.93
N ALA A 68 -8.61 2.37 -8.25
CA ALA A 68 -8.46 3.58 -7.45
C ALA A 68 -7.13 4.25 -7.78
N PRO A 69 -7.06 5.06 -8.85
CA PRO A 69 -5.83 5.72 -9.28
C PRO A 69 -5.32 6.68 -8.22
N VAL A 70 -4.01 6.72 -8.03
CA VAL A 70 -3.31 7.75 -7.24
C VAL A 70 -2.81 8.85 -8.17
N ALA A 71 -2.41 10.00 -7.62
CA ALA A 71 -1.83 11.06 -8.43
C ALA A 71 -0.47 10.62 -9.02
N GLU A 72 -0.14 11.07 -10.23
CA GLU A 72 1.12 10.74 -10.93
C GLU A 72 2.38 10.97 -10.08
N ALA A 73 2.35 12.02 -9.24
CA ALA A 73 3.41 12.33 -8.30
C ALA A 73 3.65 11.26 -7.21
N PHE A 74 2.82 10.22 -7.12
CA PHE A 74 3.03 9.03 -6.27
C PHE A 74 4.38 8.37 -6.55
N LEU A 75 4.83 8.31 -7.81
CA LEU A 75 6.14 7.73 -8.16
C LEU A 75 7.29 8.40 -7.39
N TRP A 76 7.21 9.72 -7.20
CA TRP A 76 8.18 10.46 -6.40
C TRP A 76 7.94 10.29 -4.91
N ARG A 77 6.68 10.24 -4.45
CA ARG A 77 6.34 10.03 -3.04
C ARG A 77 6.71 8.66 -2.51
N ARG A 78 6.74 7.64 -3.38
CA ARG A 78 7.25 6.32 -3.06
C ARG A 78 8.65 6.36 -2.45
N TRP A 79 9.56 7.14 -3.03
CA TRP A 79 10.92 7.31 -2.49
C TRP A 79 10.94 7.93 -1.11
N LEU A 80 10.04 8.88 -0.83
CA LEU A 80 9.93 9.46 0.51
C LEU A 80 9.42 8.42 1.52
N TYR A 81 8.40 7.63 1.16
CA TYR A 81 7.88 6.60 2.06
C TYR A 81 8.90 5.50 2.33
N LEU A 82 9.68 5.09 1.31
CA LEU A 82 10.80 4.17 1.48
C LEU A 82 11.85 4.73 2.46
N LEU A 83 12.29 5.97 2.25
CA LEU A 83 13.26 6.60 3.16
C LEU A 83 12.73 6.73 4.58
N TRP A 84 11.43 7.00 4.74
CA TRP A 84 10.79 7.08 6.04
C TRP A 84 10.75 5.71 6.75
N ASP A 85 10.48 4.63 6.00
CA ASP A 85 10.45 3.26 6.54
C ASP A 85 11.83 2.80 7.04
N GLU A 86 12.90 3.23 6.39
CA GLU A 86 14.30 2.89 6.76
C GLU A 86 14.78 3.56 8.06
N VAL A 87 14.18 4.68 8.47
CA VAL A 87 14.56 5.40 9.70
C VAL A 87 13.57 5.17 10.86
N GLY A 88 12.49 4.44 10.59
CA GLY A 88 11.39 4.17 11.52
C GLY A 88 11.62 3.00 12.47
#